data_AF-J0DCA0-F1
#
_entry.id   AF-J0DCA0-F1
#
_cell.length_a   1.000
_cell.length_b   1.000
_cell.length_c   1.000
_cell.angle_alpha   90.00
_cell.angle_beta   90.00
_cell.angle_gamma   90.00
#
_symmetry.space_group_name_H-M   'P 1'
#
loop_
_entity.id
_entity.type
_entity.pdbx_description
1 polymer ?
#
loop_
_entity_poly.entity_id
_entity_poly.type
_entity_poly.pdbx_seq_one_letter_code
_entity_poly.pdbx_strand_id
1 'polypeptide(L)'
;MAVTRSGQLPLDFEYAEYADAPTQSMVDAVGRYFDRFQYEDRSTDFPRPYWRFHLIFDLCPLLEVLYLHCNFVGALGDVLPARPAPRTLRKVMLDSWTSCNLLQLYAVWKLQSVADVQLQMPLGISARIAPFVSGAVELSLLFEGDREAVHIDSQLSDARTRKLTCEALVVNKIATLAEILQDGDALSHLHTLTVPLSVLSLTLAGAYRWPRLAHLSVHIYADDVLETHHDGAPRSSWEELKCLRAAPALESLALHVHTSDGACDPPALDNARDLRQYLATLSRSIPREVKVYGFTAAIVHEMRALDSGEPRVLFY
;
A
#
# COMPACT_ATOMS: atom_id res chain seq x y z
N MET A 1 -12.47 31.82 20.77
CA MET A 1 -13.36 31.30 21.84
C MET A 1 -14.51 30.56 21.16
N ALA A 2 -14.54 29.23 21.28
CA ALA A 2 -15.70 28.44 20.86
C ALA A 2 -16.28 27.77 22.12
N VAL A 3 -17.56 27.99 22.38
CA VAL A 3 -18.33 27.33 23.45
C VAL A 3 -19.27 26.36 22.77
N THR A 4 -19.14 25.06 23.06
CA THR A 4 -20.04 24.03 22.54
C THR A 4 -20.98 23.52 23.63
N ARG A 5 -22.26 23.37 23.27
CA ARG A 5 -23.31 22.81 24.13
C ARG A 5 -23.34 21.29 23.94
N SER A 6 -23.69 20.58 25.03
CA SER A 6 -23.87 19.13 25.13
C SER A 6 -24.55 18.50 23.90
N GLY A 7 -23.82 17.62 23.21
CA GLY A 7 -24.31 16.84 22.06
C GLY A 7 -23.64 17.11 20.72
N GLN A 8 -22.62 17.98 20.65
CA GLN A 8 -21.91 18.29 19.40
C GLN A 8 -20.81 17.27 19.08
N LEU A 9 -20.70 16.98 17.78
CA LEU A 9 -19.63 16.24 17.12
C LEU A 9 -18.25 16.66 17.66
N PRO A 10 -17.27 15.75 17.72
CA PRO A 10 -15.92 16.08 18.17
C PRO A 10 -15.43 17.33 17.43
N LEU A 11 -14.91 18.29 18.19
CA LEU A 11 -14.41 19.55 17.65
C LEU A 11 -13.11 19.27 16.89
N ASP A 12 -13.17 19.33 15.56
CA ASP A 12 -11.97 19.36 14.73
C ASP A 12 -11.29 20.72 14.94
N PHE A 13 -10.05 20.70 15.44
CA PHE A 13 -9.25 21.90 15.64
C PHE A 13 -8.37 22.13 14.42
N GLU A 14 -8.63 23.22 13.70
CA GLU A 14 -7.75 23.71 12.64
C GLU A 14 -6.71 24.67 13.26
N TYR A 15 -5.42 24.35 13.07
CA TYR A 15 -4.31 25.14 13.60
C TYR A 15 -3.72 26.03 12.51
N ALA A 16 -3.62 27.32 12.82
CA ALA A 16 -2.82 28.28 12.09
C ALA A 16 -1.85 28.92 13.09
N GLU A 17 -0.54 28.79 12.86
CA GLU A 17 0.46 29.41 13.71
C GLU A 17 0.44 30.93 13.53
N TYR A 18 0.20 31.65 14.62
CA TYR A 18 0.50 33.08 14.75
C TYR A 18 1.86 33.22 15.44
N ALA A 19 2.53 34.37 15.25
CA ALA A 19 3.95 34.58 15.62
C ALA A 19 4.33 34.37 17.10
N ASP A 20 3.35 34.18 18.00
CA ASP A 20 3.56 34.03 19.45
C ASP A 20 3.36 32.58 19.91
N ALA A 21 4.23 32.11 20.82
CA ALA A 21 4.10 30.79 21.42
C ALA A 21 2.79 30.64 22.24
N PRO A 22 2.13 29.47 22.20
CA PRO A 22 0.89 29.26 22.95
C PRO A 22 1.13 29.35 24.46
N THR A 23 0.23 30.02 25.17
CA THR A 23 0.30 30.12 26.64
C THR A 23 -0.05 28.79 27.30
N GLN A 24 0.49 28.50 28.50
CA GLN A 24 0.19 27.26 29.24
C GLN A 24 -1.31 27.07 29.48
N SER A 25 -2.06 28.16 29.74
CA SER A 25 -3.51 28.10 29.89
C SER A 25 -4.23 27.67 28.61
N MET A 26 -3.71 28.00 27.43
CA MET A 26 -4.24 27.53 26.16
C MET A 26 -3.93 26.05 25.97
N VAL A 27 -2.71 25.61 26.30
CA VAL A 27 -2.32 24.19 26.28
C VAL A 27 -3.23 23.36 27.16
N ASP A 28 -3.44 23.80 28.41
CA ASP A 28 -4.29 23.10 29.37
C ASP A 28 -5.76 23.06 28.94
N ALA A 29 -6.25 24.12 28.28
CA ALA A 29 -7.60 24.16 27.74
C ALA A 29 -7.75 23.23 26.53
N VAL A 30 -6.82 23.29 25.57
CA VAL A 30 -6.86 22.46 24.36
C VAL A 30 -6.67 20.99 24.71
N GLY A 31 -5.66 20.65 25.52
CA GLY A 31 -5.37 19.28 25.91
C GLY A 31 -6.49 18.58 26.69
N ARG A 32 -7.42 19.31 27.30
CA ARG A 32 -8.60 18.72 27.99
C ARG A 32 -9.78 18.43 27.07
N TYR A 33 -9.93 19.16 25.98
CA TYR A 33 -11.15 19.13 25.18
C TYR A 33 -10.96 18.63 23.74
N PHE A 34 -9.71 18.47 23.28
CA PHE A 34 -9.40 18.13 21.90
C PHE A 34 -8.57 16.83 21.84
N ASP A 35 -9.27 15.72 21.66
CA ASP A 35 -8.72 14.38 21.42
C ASP A 35 -8.45 14.13 19.92
N ARG A 36 -8.92 15.02 19.04
CA ARG A 36 -8.78 14.91 17.58
C ARG A 36 -8.21 16.19 16.99
N PHE A 37 -7.40 16.01 15.95
CA PHE A 37 -6.83 17.10 15.19
C PHE A 37 -6.87 16.77 13.70
N GLN A 38 -7.40 17.71 12.91
CA GLN A 38 -7.52 17.57 11.46
C GLN A 38 -7.05 18.87 10.80
N TYR A 39 -6.14 18.75 9.85
CA TYR A 39 -5.69 19.87 9.02
C TYR A 39 -5.61 19.46 7.55
N GLU A 40 -6.20 20.27 6.67
CA GLU A 40 -6.24 20.06 5.22
C GLU A 40 -5.94 21.37 4.49
N ASP A 41 -4.77 21.48 3.85
CA ASP A 41 -4.46 22.63 2.99
C ASP A 41 -4.97 22.38 1.56
N ARG A 42 -6.03 23.11 1.17
CA ARG A 42 -6.59 23.03 -0.20
C ARG A 42 -6.01 24.07 -1.17
N SER A 43 -5.04 24.89 -0.74
CA SER A 43 -4.56 26.02 -1.55
C SER A 43 -3.44 25.59 -2.50
N THR A 44 -3.68 25.66 -3.81
CA THR A 44 -2.63 25.41 -4.83
C THR A 44 -1.78 26.64 -5.18
N ASP A 45 -2.23 27.85 -4.80
CA ASP A 45 -1.86 29.05 -5.58
C ASP A 45 -0.84 30.04 -4.98
N PHE A 46 -0.30 29.86 -3.77
CA PHE A 46 0.71 30.82 -3.26
C PHE A 46 1.72 30.17 -2.29
N PRO A 47 2.98 30.64 -2.23
CA PRO A 47 3.90 30.30 -1.15
C PRO A 47 3.40 30.97 0.14
N ARG A 48 2.47 30.31 0.82
CA ARG A 48 2.01 30.68 2.16
C ARG A 48 3.14 30.47 3.18
N PRO A 49 3.12 31.19 4.31
CA PRO A 49 4.02 30.88 5.41
C PRO A 49 3.87 29.40 5.80
N TYR A 50 4.99 28.68 5.82
CA TYR A 50 5.05 27.26 6.11
C TYR A 50 4.39 26.97 7.47
N TRP A 51 3.34 26.14 7.48
CA TRP A 51 2.65 25.74 8.70
C TRP A 51 3.58 24.93 9.60
N ARG A 52 3.79 25.33 10.85
CA ARG A 52 4.61 24.57 11.80
C ARG A 52 3.74 23.87 12.84
N PHE A 53 3.61 22.56 12.71
CA PHE A 53 2.94 21.68 13.65
C PHE A 53 3.85 21.17 14.78
N HIS A 54 5.07 21.70 14.91
CA HIS A 54 6.11 21.20 15.83
C HIS A 54 5.67 21.09 17.30
N LEU A 55 4.69 21.88 17.75
CA LEU A 55 4.16 21.88 19.12
C LEU A 55 2.89 21.03 19.31
N ILE A 56 2.32 20.42 18.27
CA ILE A 56 0.99 19.78 18.35
C ILE A 56 0.93 18.70 19.44
N PHE A 57 2.00 17.93 19.62
CA PHE A 57 2.04 16.90 20.66
C PHE A 57 2.15 17.50 22.07
N ASP A 58 2.78 18.65 22.23
CA ASP A 58 2.83 19.38 23.51
C ASP A 58 1.47 19.97 23.85
N LEU A 59 0.78 20.50 22.85
CA LEU A 59 -0.54 21.11 22.98
C LEU A 59 -1.64 20.08 23.23
N CYS A 60 -1.53 18.91 22.62
CA CYS A 60 -2.53 17.85 22.65
C CYS A 60 -1.91 16.54 23.17
N PRO A 61 -1.57 16.45 24.48
CA PRO A 61 -0.96 15.23 25.04
C PRO A 61 -1.90 14.03 25.11
N LEU A 62 -3.21 14.24 24.92
CA LEU A 62 -4.24 13.21 24.87
C LEU A 62 -4.76 12.93 23.44
N LEU A 63 -4.02 13.39 22.42
CA LEU A 63 -4.42 13.23 21.02
C LEU A 63 -4.61 11.74 20.67
N GLU A 64 -5.79 11.40 20.16
CA GLU A 64 -6.18 10.06 19.70
C GLU A 64 -6.18 9.94 18.18
N VAL A 65 -6.50 11.02 17.46
CA VAL A 65 -6.55 11.04 15.99
C VAL A 65 -5.80 12.25 15.45
N LEU A 66 -4.86 12.00 14.53
CA LEU A 66 -4.13 13.03 13.81
C LEU A 66 -4.31 12.86 12.31
N TYR A 67 -4.82 13.91 11.66
CA TYR A 67 -4.78 14.04 10.20
C TYR A 67 -4.05 15.31 9.80
N LEU A 68 -3.00 15.17 8.99
CA LEU A 68 -2.28 16.28 8.40
C LEU A 68 -2.15 16.04 6.89
N HIS A 69 -2.78 16.90 6.11
CA HIS A 69 -2.66 16.92 4.65
C HIS A 69 -2.05 18.26 4.23
N CYS A 70 -0.74 18.28 4.00
CA CYS A 70 -0.03 19.50 3.59
C CYS A 70 1.38 19.23 3.05
N ASN A 71 1.90 20.23 2.34
CA ASN A 71 3.28 20.24 1.85
C ASN A 71 4.29 20.50 2.98
N PHE A 72 4.78 19.45 3.62
CA PHE A 72 5.82 19.58 4.64
C PHE A 72 7.15 19.97 3.97
N VAL A 73 7.56 21.23 4.14
CA VAL A 73 8.86 21.73 3.65
C VAL A 73 9.68 22.16 4.85
N GLY A 74 10.65 21.33 5.27
CA GLY A 74 11.54 21.62 6.38
C GLY A 74 12.05 20.37 7.08
N ALA A 75 12.89 20.55 8.09
CA ALA A 75 13.40 19.47 8.92
C ALA A 75 12.42 19.12 10.07
N LEU A 76 12.63 17.94 10.66
CA LEU A 76 11.98 17.55 11.90
C LEU A 76 12.36 18.53 13.02
N GLY A 77 11.39 18.91 13.85
CA GLY A 77 11.53 19.90 14.92
C GLY A 77 11.18 21.32 14.49
N ASP A 78 11.36 21.65 13.22
CA ASP A 78 11.03 22.99 12.69
C ASP A 78 9.57 23.07 12.25
N VAL A 79 9.13 22.06 11.49
CA VAL A 79 7.78 22.01 10.88
C VAL A 79 6.91 20.96 11.56
N LEU A 80 7.50 19.86 11.98
CA LEU A 80 6.81 18.72 12.56
C LEU A 80 7.42 18.36 13.91
N PRO A 81 6.66 17.75 14.84
CA PRO A 81 7.21 17.36 16.13
C PRO A 81 8.45 16.49 15.99
N ALA A 82 9.51 16.84 16.72
CA ALA A 82 10.72 16.01 16.81
C ALA A 82 10.60 14.89 17.85
N ARG A 83 9.53 14.90 18.66
CA ARG A 83 9.32 13.98 19.77
C ARG A 83 8.36 12.83 19.40
N PRO A 84 8.38 11.72 20.16
CA PRO A 84 7.42 10.64 19.99
C PRO A 84 5.97 11.11 20.09
N ALA A 85 5.08 10.44 19.36
CA ALA A 85 3.64 10.68 19.45
C ALA A 85 3.08 10.38 20.86
N PRO A 86 2.00 11.05 21.27
CA PRO A 86 1.26 10.68 22.46
C PRO A 86 0.83 9.20 22.45
N ARG A 87 0.89 8.54 23.61
CA ARG A 87 0.49 7.12 23.74
C ARG A 87 -1.00 6.87 23.49
N THR A 88 -1.81 7.92 23.57
CA THR A 88 -3.24 7.93 23.27
C THR A 88 -3.52 7.82 21.77
N LEU A 89 -2.54 8.13 20.91
CA LEU A 89 -2.73 8.19 19.47
C LEU A 89 -3.09 6.81 18.90
N ARG A 90 -4.27 6.73 18.28
CA ARG A 90 -4.85 5.51 17.70
C ARG A 90 -4.88 5.53 16.19
N LYS A 91 -5.07 6.71 15.59
CA LYS A 91 -5.12 6.87 14.14
C LYS A 91 -4.25 8.02 13.68
N VAL A 92 -3.46 7.78 12.64
CA VAL A 92 -2.62 8.78 11.98
C VAL A 92 -2.85 8.70 10.48
N MET A 93 -3.12 9.83 9.86
CA MET A 93 -3.16 9.95 8.41
C MET A 93 -2.33 11.18 8.01
N LEU A 94 -1.23 10.95 7.30
CA LEU A 94 -0.29 11.98 6.88
C LEU A 94 -0.20 11.96 5.36
N ASP A 95 -0.36 13.12 4.74
CA ASP A 95 -0.22 13.28 3.31
C ASP A 95 0.73 14.45 3.01
N SER A 96 1.71 14.18 2.16
CA SER A 96 2.78 15.08 1.78
C SER A 96 3.08 14.96 0.29
N TRP A 97 2.91 16.05 -0.45
CA TRP A 97 3.19 16.03 -1.89
C TRP A 97 4.61 16.50 -2.22
N THR A 98 5.35 16.93 -1.18
CA THR A 98 6.78 17.28 -1.24
C THR A 98 7.65 16.07 -0.89
N SER A 99 8.97 16.21 -1.07
CA SER A 99 9.98 15.20 -0.75
C SER A 99 10.16 14.86 0.75
N CYS A 100 9.15 15.12 1.58
CA CYS A 100 9.17 14.73 2.99
C CYS A 100 9.12 13.20 3.11
N ASN A 101 10.09 12.64 3.83
CA ASN A 101 10.12 11.20 4.09
C ASN A 101 9.22 10.86 5.29
N LEU A 102 7.94 10.57 5.02
CA LEU A 102 6.97 10.21 6.08
C LEU A 102 7.33 8.89 6.80
N LEU A 103 8.13 8.02 6.19
CA LEU A 103 8.64 6.81 6.85
C LEU A 103 9.70 7.13 7.91
N GLN A 104 10.45 8.22 7.74
CA GLN A 104 11.33 8.71 8.80
C GLN A 104 10.50 9.23 9.99
N LEU A 105 9.43 9.98 9.72
CA LEU A 105 8.49 10.42 10.74
C LEU A 105 7.84 9.26 11.48
N TYR A 106 7.44 8.21 10.75
CA TYR A 106 6.92 6.98 11.32
C TYR A 106 7.84 6.41 12.41
N ALA A 107 9.15 6.37 12.14
CA ALA A 107 10.14 5.90 13.10
C ALA A 107 10.30 6.87 14.29
N VAL A 108 10.44 8.18 14.03
CA VAL A 108 10.68 9.20 15.06
C VAL A 108 9.50 9.33 16.01
N TRP A 109 8.28 9.32 15.47
CA TRP A 109 7.04 9.39 16.25
C TRP A 109 6.68 8.06 16.93
N LYS A 110 7.43 6.99 16.66
CA LYS A 110 7.17 5.63 17.17
C LYS A 110 5.77 5.13 16.83
N LEU A 111 5.36 5.33 15.58
CA LEU A 111 4.01 4.98 15.13
C LEU A 111 3.77 3.46 15.03
N GLN A 112 4.76 2.63 15.36
CA GLN A 112 4.59 1.18 15.40
C GLN A 112 3.47 0.77 16.36
N SER A 113 3.26 1.50 17.47
CA SER A 113 2.20 1.19 18.44
C SER A 113 0.82 1.74 18.10
N VAL A 114 0.69 2.58 17.07
CA VAL A 114 -0.58 3.20 16.67
C VAL A 114 -1.45 2.16 15.95
N ALA A 115 -2.76 2.19 16.12
CA ALA A 115 -3.63 1.16 15.57
C ALA A 115 -3.74 1.26 14.04
N ASP A 116 -4.05 2.45 13.52
CA ASP A 116 -4.22 2.72 12.09
C ASP A 116 -3.26 3.84 11.65
N VAL A 117 -2.40 3.57 10.67
CA VAL A 117 -1.46 4.55 10.13
C VAL A 117 -1.55 4.57 8.61
N GLN A 118 -1.81 5.74 8.05
CA GLN A 118 -1.94 5.97 6.62
C GLN A 118 -0.96 7.07 6.22
N LEU A 119 -0.08 6.79 5.27
CA LEU A 119 0.94 7.70 4.78
C LEU A 119 0.75 7.86 3.27
N GLN A 120 0.78 9.09 2.78
CA GLN A 120 0.78 9.39 1.36
C GLN A 120 1.98 10.29 1.06
N MET A 121 2.90 9.81 0.22
CA MET A 121 4.15 10.51 -0.10
C MET A 121 4.75 10.05 -1.43
N PRO A 122 5.50 10.91 -2.14
CA PRO A 122 6.38 10.50 -3.23
C PRO A 122 7.29 9.32 -2.83
N LEU A 123 7.42 8.30 -3.68
CA LEU A 123 8.36 7.21 -3.43
C LEU A 123 9.78 7.71 -3.75
N GLY A 124 10.63 7.83 -2.74
CA GLY A 124 12.02 8.25 -2.87
C GLY A 124 13.02 7.10 -2.69
N ILE A 125 14.22 7.25 -3.24
CA ILE A 125 15.31 6.24 -3.25
C ILE A 125 15.82 5.88 -1.83
N SER A 126 15.49 6.65 -0.79
CA SER A 126 15.95 6.43 0.59
C SER A 126 14.88 5.88 1.55
N ALA A 127 13.70 5.55 1.06
CA ALA A 127 12.60 5.05 1.87
C ALA A 127 12.82 3.59 2.31
N ARG A 128 13.24 3.38 3.56
CA ARG A 128 13.22 2.03 4.17
C ARG A 128 11.79 1.69 4.57
N ILE A 129 11.11 0.90 3.75
CA ILE A 129 9.72 0.48 3.99
C ILE A 129 9.64 -0.74 4.92
N ALA A 130 10.71 -1.54 5.04
CA ALA A 130 10.71 -2.74 5.89
C ALA A 130 10.20 -2.52 7.33
N PRO A 131 10.56 -1.44 8.07
CA PRO A 131 10.01 -1.18 9.39
C PRO A 131 8.50 -0.92 9.40
N PHE A 132 7.92 -0.44 8.29
CA PHE A 132 6.50 -0.14 8.16
C PHE A 132 5.66 -1.40 7.97
N VAL A 133 6.20 -2.41 7.28
CA VAL A 133 5.55 -3.71 7.01
C VAL A 133 6.01 -4.83 7.95
N SER A 134 6.89 -4.53 8.90
CA SER A 134 7.44 -5.52 9.83
C SER A 134 6.34 -6.17 10.67
N GLY A 135 6.31 -7.51 10.67
CA GLY A 135 5.31 -8.29 11.39
C GLY A 135 3.95 -8.35 10.69
N ALA A 136 3.87 -7.96 9.41
CA ALA A 136 2.68 -8.15 8.59
C ALA A 136 2.31 -9.64 8.51
N VAL A 137 1.02 -9.91 8.71
CA VAL A 137 0.37 -11.20 8.46
C VAL A 137 -0.25 -11.20 7.07
N GLU A 138 -0.75 -10.04 6.64
CA GLU A 138 -1.23 -9.81 5.28
C GLU A 138 -0.52 -8.59 4.69
N LEU A 139 -0.09 -8.69 3.43
CA LEU A 139 0.54 -7.60 2.70
C LEU A 139 -0.07 -7.54 1.30
N SER A 140 -0.45 -6.33 0.88
CA SER A 140 -0.94 -6.03 -0.45
C SER A 140 -0.09 -4.94 -1.08
N LEU A 141 0.43 -5.21 -2.26
CA LEU A 141 1.16 -4.28 -3.11
C LEU A 141 0.37 -4.18 -4.41
N LEU A 142 -0.19 -3.01 -4.70
CA LEU A 142 -1.05 -2.82 -5.88
C LEU A 142 -0.67 -1.54 -6.63
N PHE A 143 -0.84 -1.59 -7.94
CA PHE A 143 -0.81 -0.40 -8.79
C PHE A 143 -2.23 0.12 -9.01
N GLU A 144 -2.40 1.43 -8.97
CA GLU A 144 -3.64 2.13 -9.32
C GLU A 144 -3.50 2.87 -10.65
N GLY A 145 -4.56 2.83 -11.46
CA GLY A 145 -4.63 3.42 -12.81
C GLY A 145 -3.53 2.91 -13.74
N ASP A 146 -2.91 3.83 -14.48
CA ASP A 146 -1.75 3.59 -15.35
C ASP A 146 -0.44 3.37 -14.56
N ARG A 147 -0.54 2.73 -13.39
CA ARG A 147 0.55 2.49 -12.43
C ARG A 147 1.20 3.76 -11.91
N GLU A 148 0.46 4.87 -11.89
CA GLU A 148 0.93 6.15 -11.37
C GLU A 148 1.10 6.09 -9.85
N ALA A 149 0.16 5.47 -9.16
CA ALA A 149 0.23 5.25 -7.73
C ALA A 149 0.54 3.79 -7.36
N VAL A 150 1.27 3.63 -6.27
CA VAL A 150 1.51 2.34 -5.62
C VAL A 150 0.85 2.36 -4.25
N HIS A 151 0.01 1.37 -3.97
CA HIS A 151 -0.54 1.14 -2.64
C HIS A 151 0.16 -0.03 -1.97
N ILE A 152 0.61 0.21 -0.75
CA ILE A 152 1.20 -0.78 0.15
C ILE A 152 0.32 -0.83 1.39
N ASP A 153 -0.53 -1.84 1.47
CA ASP A 153 -1.38 -2.10 2.62
C ASP A 153 -0.83 -3.30 3.39
N SER A 154 -0.68 -3.17 4.70
CA SER A 154 -0.35 -4.31 5.57
C SER A 154 -1.24 -4.39 6.79
N GLN A 155 -1.58 -5.63 7.14
CA GLN A 155 -2.32 -5.98 8.34
C GLN A 155 -1.40 -6.77 9.27
N LEU A 156 -1.27 -6.31 10.51
CA LEU A 156 -0.45 -6.94 11.54
C LEU A 156 -1.31 -7.87 12.41
N SER A 157 -0.65 -8.75 13.15
CA SER A 157 -1.28 -9.80 13.98
C SER A 157 -2.25 -9.32 15.06
N ASP A 158 -2.19 -8.05 15.45
CA ASP A 158 -3.05 -7.41 16.45
C ASP A 158 -4.09 -6.47 15.84
N ALA A 159 -4.51 -6.77 14.60
CA ALA A 159 -5.47 -6.00 13.81
C ALA A 159 -5.05 -4.54 13.51
N ARG A 160 -3.77 -4.19 13.73
CA ARG A 160 -3.23 -2.90 13.30
C ARG A 160 -3.10 -2.87 11.78
N THR A 161 -3.35 -1.68 11.21
CA THR A 161 -3.32 -1.44 9.77
C THR A 161 -2.27 -0.40 9.43
N ARG A 162 -1.56 -0.62 8.33
CA ARG A 162 -0.59 0.32 7.77
C ARG A 162 -0.90 0.48 6.29
N LYS A 163 -1.09 1.71 5.84
CA LYS A 163 -1.31 2.03 4.43
C LYS A 163 -0.27 3.04 3.99
N LEU A 164 0.40 2.76 2.89
CA LEU A 164 1.33 3.68 2.26
C LEU A 164 0.93 3.83 0.79
N THR A 165 0.51 5.04 0.41
CA THR A 165 0.22 5.41 -0.97
C THR A 165 1.40 6.23 -1.51
N CYS A 166 1.86 5.87 -2.70
CA CYS A 166 2.96 6.56 -3.35
C CYS A 166 2.61 7.00 -4.78
N GLU A 167 2.42 8.30 -4.98
CA GLU A 167 1.87 8.88 -6.22
C GLU A 167 2.93 9.33 -7.23
N ALA A 168 4.19 9.47 -6.83
CA ALA A 168 5.27 9.96 -7.71
C ALA A 168 6.37 8.90 -7.92
N LEU A 169 6.75 8.73 -9.19
CA LEU A 169 7.62 7.67 -9.69
C LEU A 169 9.10 7.87 -9.37
N VAL A 170 9.69 6.95 -8.61
CA VAL A 170 11.09 6.57 -8.81
C VAL A 170 11.25 5.92 -10.19
N VAL A 171 12.44 6.07 -10.79
CA VAL A 171 12.83 5.46 -12.07
C VAL A 171 12.72 3.91 -12.05
N ASN A 172 12.57 3.28 -10.88
CA ASN A 172 12.43 1.83 -10.77
C ASN A 172 11.54 1.38 -9.58
N LYS A 173 10.22 1.62 -9.70
CA LYS A 173 9.23 1.18 -8.71
C LYS A 173 9.28 -0.33 -8.46
N ILE A 174 9.35 -1.14 -9.52
CA ILE A 174 9.28 -2.60 -9.44
C ILE A 174 10.44 -3.15 -8.62
N ALA A 175 11.69 -2.72 -8.89
CA ALA A 175 12.84 -3.16 -8.10
C ALA A 175 12.77 -2.68 -6.65
N THR A 176 12.29 -1.44 -6.41
CA THR A 176 12.11 -0.92 -5.05
C THR A 176 11.12 -1.80 -4.27
N LEU A 177 10.00 -2.17 -4.88
CA LEU A 177 9.02 -3.06 -4.24
C LEU A 177 9.55 -4.48 -4.02
N ALA A 178 10.31 -5.00 -4.98
CA ALA A 178 10.95 -6.30 -4.83
C ALA A 178 11.97 -6.30 -3.68
N GLU A 179 12.73 -5.23 -3.49
CA GLU A 179 13.67 -5.08 -2.36
C GLU A 179 12.94 -5.16 -1.00
N ILE A 180 11.76 -4.52 -0.88
CA ILE A 180 10.93 -4.61 0.34
C ILE A 180 10.56 -6.06 0.64
N LEU A 181 10.13 -6.77 -0.40
CA LEU A 181 9.70 -8.15 -0.30
C LEU A 181 10.84 -9.13 -0.04
N GLN A 182 12.08 -8.76 -0.38
CA GLN A 182 13.28 -9.53 -0.10
C GLN A 182 13.73 -9.42 1.37
N ASP A 183 13.19 -8.49 2.16
CA ASP A 183 13.44 -8.41 3.61
C ASP A 183 12.67 -9.51 4.37
N GLY A 184 13.28 -10.69 4.44
CA GLY A 184 12.67 -11.91 4.97
C GLY A 184 12.36 -11.86 6.46
N ASP A 185 13.16 -11.13 7.24
CA ASP A 185 12.96 -11.08 8.69
C ASP A 185 11.69 -10.27 9.00
N ALA A 186 11.49 -9.15 8.28
CA ALA A 186 10.29 -8.32 8.40
C ALA A 186 9.00 -9.08 8.03
N LEU A 187 9.08 -10.02 7.08
CA LEU A 187 7.95 -10.75 6.51
C LEU A 187 7.86 -12.22 6.95
N SER A 188 8.59 -12.60 8.00
CA SER A 188 8.62 -13.99 8.52
C SER A 188 7.26 -14.51 9.00
N HIS A 189 6.31 -13.62 9.29
CA HIS A 189 4.94 -13.93 9.71
C HIS A 189 3.89 -13.79 8.59
N LEU A 190 4.31 -13.51 7.36
CA LEU A 190 3.40 -13.28 6.24
C LEU A 190 2.66 -14.57 5.85
N HIS A 191 1.32 -14.51 5.86
CA HIS A 191 0.43 -15.62 5.47
C HIS A 191 -0.30 -15.33 4.15
N THR A 192 -0.66 -14.07 3.91
CA THR A 192 -1.37 -13.62 2.70
C THR A 192 -0.55 -12.56 1.99
N LEU A 193 -0.27 -12.76 0.70
CA LEU A 193 0.40 -11.79 -0.14
C LEU A 193 -0.44 -11.49 -1.38
N THR A 194 -0.70 -10.21 -1.62
CA THR A 194 -1.25 -9.69 -2.88
C THR A 194 -0.18 -8.84 -3.55
N VAL A 195 0.19 -9.14 -4.79
CA VAL A 195 1.36 -8.52 -5.42
C VAL A 195 1.27 -8.54 -6.96
N PRO A 196 1.87 -7.57 -7.68
CA PRO A 196 1.98 -7.61 -9.12
C PRO A 196 2.94 -8.71 -9.59
N LEU A 197 2.67 -9.33 -10.74
CA LEU A 197 3.51 -10.40 -11.30
C LEU A 197 4.95 -9.94 -11.52
N SER A 198 5.13 -8.72 -12.05
CA SER A 198 6.44 -8.10 -12.29
C SER A 198 7.26 -7.88 -11.01
N VAL A 199 6.63 -7.67 -9.85
CA VAL A 199 7.31 -7.56 -8.55
C VAL A 199 7.62 -8.95 -7.99
N LEU A 200 6.67 -9.89 -8.13
CA LEU A 200 6.81 -11.27 -7.64
C LEU A 200 7.97 -12.00 -8.32
N SER A 201 8.12 -11.84 -9.64
CA SER A 201 9.15 -12.51 -10.43
C SER A 201 10.57 -12.14 -9.98
N LEU A 202 10.81 -10.86 -9.68
CA LEU A 202 12.09 -10.39 -9.13
C LEU A 202 12.32 -10.84 -7.69
N THR A 203 11.26 -10.98 -6.91
CA THR A 203 11.37 -11.33 -5.49
C THR A 203 11.73 -12.79 -5.29
N LEU A 204 11.05 -13.70 -6.00
CA LEU A 204 11.22 -15.15 -5.83
C LEU A 204 12.51 -15.71 -6.44
N ALA A 205 13.23 -14.92 -7.23
CA ALA A 205 14.55 -15.28 -7.73
C ALA A 205 15.62 -15.44 -6.61
N GLY A 206 15.35 -14.93 -5.39
CA GLY A 206 16.32 -14.75 -4.30
C GLY A 206 16.32 -15.77 -3.15
N ALA A 207 15.65 -16.92 -3.29
CA ALA A 207 15.48 -17.96 -2.26
C ALA A 207 14.51 -17.63 -1.11
N TYR A 208 13.79 -18.68 -0.68
CA TYR A 208 12.61 -18.71 0.19
C TYR A 208 12.76 -17.93 1.50
N ARG A 209 11.88 -16.94 1.71
CA ARG A 209 11.84 -16.13 2.95
C ARG A 209 10.45 -15.98 3.58
N TRP A 210 9.41 -16.55 2.97
CA TRP A 210 8.05 -16.53 3.52
C TRP A 210 7.61 -17.93 3.95
N PRO A 211 8.16 -18.46 5.06
CA PRO A 211 7.92 -19.85 5.46
C PRO A 211 6.46 -20.14 5.82
N ARG A 212 5.62 -19.10 5.97
CA ARG A 212 4.21 -19.20 6.36
C ARG A 212 3.24 -18.76 5.26
N LEU A 213 3.72 -18.41 4.07
CA LEU A 213 2.85 -17.95 3.01
C LEU A 213 1.93 -19.09 2.54
N ALA A 214 0.64 -18.91 2.77
CA ALA A 214 -0.40 -19.88 2.41
C ALA A 214 -1.29 -19.34 1.28
N HIS A 215 -1.51 -18.03 1.22
CA HIS A 215 -2.40 -17.40 0.27
C HIS A 215 -1.65 -16.40 -0.60
N LEU A 216 -1.69 -16.60 -1.92
CA LEU A 216 -1.07 -15.71 -2.89
C LEU A 216 -2.10 -15.22 -3.89
N SER A 217 -2.20 -13.89 -4.03
CA SER A 217 -2.95 -13.22 -5.09
C SER A 217 -1.97 -12.48 -5.99
N VAL A 218 -1.95 -12.83 -7.27
CA VAL A 218 -1.04 -12.24 -8.27
C VAL A 218 -1.83 -11.36 -9.23
N HIS A 219 -1.48 -10.08 -9.28
CA HIS A 219 -2.04 -9.12 -10.21
C HIS A 219 -1.18 -9.07 -11.47
N ILE A 220 -1.78 -9.37 -12.61
CA ILE A 220 -1.12 -9.48 -13.91
C ILE A 220 -1.59 -8.30 -14.74
N TYR A 221 -0.73 -7.30 -14.92
CA TYR A 221 -1.05 -6.13 -15.72
C TYR A 221 -0.65 -6.35 -17.18
N ALA A 222 -1.30 -5.65 -18.11
CA ALA A 222 -1.08 -5.82 -19.54
C ALA A 222 0.40 -5.72 -19.94
N ASP A 223 1.14 -4.73 -19.44
CA ASP A 223 2.57 -4.59 -19.76
C ASP A 223 3.47 -5.65 -19.11
N ASP A 224 2.97 -6.43 -18.15
CA ASP A 224 3.74 -7.56 -17.57
C ASP A 224 3.77 -8.77 -18.52
N VAL A 225 2.84 -8.84 -19.50
CA VAL A 225 2.62 -10.05 -20.31
C VAL A 225 2.67 -9.77 -21.81
N LEU A 226 2.42 -8.53 -22.23
CA LEU A 226 2.43 -8.13 -23.62
C LEU A 226 3.82 -7.62 -24.01
N GLU A 227 4.67 -8.53 -24.48
CA GLU A 227 5.81 -8.10 -25.30
C GLU A 227 5.29 -7.68 -26.67
N THR A 228 5.48 -6.41 -27.06
CA THR A 228 5.32 -6.00 -28.45
C THR A 228 6.46 -6.61 -29.27
N HIS A 229 6.23 -7.79 -29.83
CA HIS A 229 7.12 -8.36 -30.83
C HIS A 229 7.19 -7.47 -32.08
N HIS A 230 8.31 -7.55 -32.81
CA HIS A 230 8.54 -6.83 -34.08
C HIS A 230 7.50 -7.13 -35.18
N ASP A 231 6.74 -8.23 -35.07
CA ASP A 231 5.69 -8.63 -36.01
C ASP A 231 4.30 -8.06 -35.64
N GLY A 232 4.22 -7.22 -34.59
CA GLY A 232 3.00 -6.52 -34.17
C GLY A 232 1.93 -7.38 -33.49
N ALA A 233 2.06 -8.71 -33.49
CA ALA A 233 1.15 -9.59 -32.77
C ALA A 233 1.58 -9.74 -31.30
N PRO A 234 0.78 -9.28 -30.31
CA PRO A 234 1.06 -9.53 -28.91
C PRO A 234 0.96 -11.02 -28.62
N ARG A 235 2.04 -11.62 -28.12
CA ARG A 235 1.99 -12.96 -27.52
C ARG A 235 2.13 -12.80 -26.01
N SER A 236 1.14 -13.30 -25.29
CA SER A 236 1.19 -13.36 -23.84
C SER A 236 2.25 -14.37 -23.41
N SER A 237 3.37 -13.88 -22.87
CA SER A 237 4.36 -14.74 -22.25
C SER A 237 4.00 -14.99 -20.79
N TRP A 238 3.35 -16.12 -20.51
CA TRP A 238 3.06 -16.56 -19.13
C TRP A 238 4.32 -17.05 -18.39
N GLU A 239 5.50 -16.91 -18.98
CA GLU A 239 6.75 -17.45 -18.45
C GLU A 239 7.14 -16.91 -17.09
N GLU A 240 6.79 -15.67 -16.77
CA GLU A 240 7.09 -15.07 -15.46
C GLU A 240 6.44 -15.86 -14.30
N LEU A 241 5.32 -16.54 -14.55
CA LEU A 241 4.67 -17.42 -13.56
C LEU A 241 5.52 -18.66 -13.21
N LYS A 242 6.64 -18.94 -13.91
CA LYS A 242 7.63 -19.95 -13.47
C LYS A 242 8.12 -19.67 -12.04
N CYS A 243 8.12 -18.40 -11.61
CA CYS A 243 8.50 -18.02 -10.25
C CYS A 243 7.66 -18.73 -9.18
N LEU A 244 6.40 -19.08 -9.46
CA LEU A 244 5.51 -19.80 -8.53
C LEU A 244 6.06 -21.17 -8.09
N ARG A 245 6.98 -21.75 -8.86
CA ARG A 245 7.69 -22.97 -8.46
C ARG A 245 8.51 -22.81 -7.18
N ALA A 246 8.84 -21.57 -6.83
CA ALA A 246 9.51 -21.21 -5.59
C ALA A 246 8.54 -20.88 -4.44
N ALA A 247 7.29 -21.35 -4.48
CA ALA A 247 6.33 -21.22 -3.36
C ALA A 247 5.65 -22.56 -3.00
N PRO A 248 6.38 -23.58 -2.52
CA PRO A 248 5.93 -24.97 -2.41
C PRO A 248 4.91 -25.27 -1.30
N ALA A 249 4.35 -24.26 -0.63
CA ALA A 249 3.41 -24.43 0.49
C ALA A 249 2.10 -23.65 0.31
N LEU A 250 1.81 -23.14 -0.89
CA LEU A 250 0.58 -22.40 -1.13
C LEU A 250 -0.65 -23.30 -0.97
N GLU A 251 -1.62 -22.81 -0.21
CA GLU A 251 -2.94 -23.42 -0.06
C GLU A 251 -3.94 -22.84 -1.07
N SER A 252 -3.77 -21.56 -1.43
CA SER A 252 -4.61 -20.89 -2.44
C SER A 252 -3.82 -19.97 -3.35
N LEU A 253 -4.16 -19.99 -4.64
CA LEU A 253 -3.63 -19.08 -5.65
C LEU A 253 -4.79 -18.38 -6.36
N ALA A 254 -4.75 -17.05 -6.38
CA ALA A 254 -5.63 -16.21 -7.19
C ALA A 254 -4.80 -15.43 -8.21
N LEU A 255 -5.28 -15.35 -9.45
CA LEU A 255 -4.69 -14.56 -10.53
C LEU A 255 -5.71 -13.51 -10.96
N HIS A 256 -5.32 -12.23 -10.93
CA HIS A 256 -6.15 -11.11 -11.35
C HIS A 256 -5.55 -10.52 -12.62
N VAL A 257 -6.19 -10.73 -13.76
CA VAL A 257 -5.74 -10.19 -15.05
C VAL A 257 -6.34 -8.79 -15.23
N HIS A 258 -5.48 -7.79 -15.38
CA HIS A 258 -5.88 -6.39 -15.56
C HIS A 258 -5.62 -5.95 -17.00
N THR A 259 -6.61 -5.31 -17.61
CA THR A 259 -6.45 -4.55 -18.84
C THR A 259 -5.92 -3.16 -18.51
N SER A 260 -5.05 -2.59 -19.34
CA SER A 260 -4.69 -1.17 -19.21
C SER A 260 -5.94 -0.32 -19.29
N ASP A 261 -6.04 0.71 -18.46
CA ASP A 261 -7.08 1.72 -18.61
C ASP A 261 -6.93 2.35 -20.02
N GLY A 262 -8.04 2.35 -20.78
CA GLY A 262 -8.06 2.83 -22.15
C GLY A 262 -7.66 1.83 -23.24
N ALA A 263 -7.25 0.61 -22.89
CA ALA A 263 -7.16 -0.46 -23.90
C ALA A 263 -8.58 -0.79 -24.42
N CYS A 264 -8.78 -0.69 -25.74
CA CYS A 264 -10.10 -0.91 -26.35
C CYS A 264 -10.59 -2.37 -26.23
N ASP A 265 -9.68 -3.33 -26.05
CA ASP A 265 -10.03 -4.75 -26.15
C ASP A 265 -9.73 -5.51 -24.83
N PRO A 266 -10.74 -6.17 -24.24
CA PRO A 266 -10.54 -7.06 -23.09
C PRO A 266 -9.69 -8.28 -23.48
N PRO A 267 -9.15 -9.04 -22.50
CA PRO A 267 -8.36 -10.23 -22.79
C PRO A 267 -9.18 -11.21 -23.63
N ALA A 268 -8.61 -11.73 -24.71
CA ALA A 268 -9.32 -12.62 -25.61
C ALA A 268 -9.44 -14.04 -25.03
N LEU A 269 -10.34 -14.83 -25.60
CA LEU A 269 -10.53 -16.24 -25.24
C LEU A 269 -9.24 -17.07 -25.36
N ASP A 270 -8.41 -16.76 -26.36
CA ASP A 270 -7.14 -17.46 -26.56
C ASP A 270 -6.15 -17.16 -25.42
N ASN A 271 -6.13 -15.94 -24.86
CA ASN A 271 -5.34 -15.65 -23.66
C ASN A 271 -5.77 -16.52 -22.47
N ALA A 272 -7.08 -16.76 -22.28
CA ALA A 272 -7.59 -17.62 -21.22
C ALA A 272 -7.19 -19.09 -21.42
N ARG A 273 -7.24 -19.58 -22.67
CA ARG A 273 -6.80 -20.93 -23.04
C ARG A 273 -5.31 -21.12 -22.82
N ASP A 274 -4.50 -20.16 -23.27
CA ASP A 274 -3.05 -20.16 -23.11
C ASP A 274 -2.65 -20.15 -21.64
N LEU A 275 -3.26 -19.27 -20.83
CA LEU A 275 -3.03 -19.22 -19.39
C LEU A 275 -3.35 -20.56 -18.73
N ARG A 276 -4.49 -21.16 -19.07
CA ARG A 276 -4.89 -22.46 -18.54
C ARG A 276 -3.91 -23.57 -18.92
N GLN A 277 -3.55 -23.65 -20.21
CA GLN A 277 -2.58 -24.62 -20.70
C GLN A 277 -1.24 -24.45 -19.99
N TYR A 278 -0.84 -23.20 -19.75
CA TYR A 278 0.37 -22.88 -19.04
C TYR A 278 0.34 -23.31 -17.57
N LEU A 279 -0.75 -23.03 -16.84
CA LEU A 279 -0.93 -23.46 -15.45
C LEU A 279 -0.88 -24.99 -15.29
N ALA A 280 -1.35 -25.75 -16.29
CA ALA A 280 -1.21 -27.21 -16.28
C ALA A 280 0.26 -27.66 -16.23
N THR A 281 1.18 -26.91 -16.84
CA THR A 281 2.63 -27.17 -16.76
C THR A 281 3.23 -26.90 -15.38
N LEU A 282 2.50 -26.19 -14.51
CA LEU A 282 2.89 -25.86 -13.14
C LEU A 282 2.17 -26.73 -12.10
N SER A 283 1.33 -27.68 -12.50
CA SER A 283 0.45 -28.49 -11.63
C SER A 283 1.08 -29.10 -10.37
N ARG A 284 2.39 -29.41 -10.39
CA ARG A 284 3.11 -29.97 -9.23
C ARG A 284 3.59 -28.92 -8.22
N SER A 285 3.53 -27.65 -8.59
CA SER A 285 4.15 -26.53 -7.88
C SER A 285 3.16 -25.49 -7.39
N ILE A 286 1.90 -25.59 -7.81
CA ILE A 286 0.82 -24.67 -7.43
C ILE A 286 -0.32 -25.44 -6.77
N PRO A 287 -1.23 -24.75 -6.05
CA PRO A 287 -2.38 -25.39 -5.44
C PRO A 287 -3.26 -26.12 -6.46
N ARG A 288 -4.02 -27.12 -5.98
CA ARG A 288 -4.95 -27.89 -6.81
C ARG A 288 -6.06 -27.05 -7.41
N GLU A 289 -6.43 -25.95 -6.76
CA GLU A 289 -7.44 -25.01 -7.24
C GLU A 289 -6.80 -23.63 -7.42
N VAL A 290 -6.97 -23.07 -8.62
CA VAL A 290 -6.50 -21.73 -8.99
C VAL A 290 -7.71 -20.90 -9.42
N LYS A 291 -7.86 -19.72 -8.83
CA LYS A 291 -8.92 -18.78 -9.18
C LYS A 291 -8.37 -17.75 -10.15
N VAL A 292 -9.07 -17.49 -11.24
CA VAL A 292 -8.68 -16.53 -12.27
C VAL A 292 -9.79 -15.51 -12.45
N TYR A 293 -9.44 -14.24 -12.33
CA TYR A 293 -10.33 -13.09 -12.43
C TYR A 293 -9.90 -12.18 -13.58
N GLY A 294 -10.83 -11.36 -14.07
CA GLY A 294 -10.54 -10.29 -15.05
C GLY A 294 -10.91 -10.60 -16.50
N PHE A 295 -11.54 -11.75 -16.76
CA PHE A 295 -12.09 -12.09 -18.08
C PHE A 295 -13.56 -11.69 -18.19
N THR A 296 -14.04 -11.48 -19.41
CA THR A 296 -15.46 -11.16 -19.64
C THR A 296 -16.37 -12.35 -19.33
N ALA A 297 -17.64 -12.09 -19.01
CA ALA A 297 -18.60 -13.14 -18.68
C ALA A 297 -18.78 -14.19 -19.81
N ALA A 298 -18.65 -13.77 -21.08
CA ALA A 298 -18.71 -14.68 -22.23
C ALA A 298 -17.54 -15.68 -22.20
N ILE A 299 -16.31 -15.19 -21.99
CA ILE A 299 -15.11 -16.03 -21.87
C ILE A 299 -15.20 -16.94 -20.64
N VAL A 300 -15.65 -16.41 -19.51
CA VAL A 300 -15.85 -17.18 -18.28
C VAL A 300 -16.83 -18.34 -18.51
N HIS A 301 -17.94 -18.10 -19.23
CA HIS A 301 -18.90 -19.13 -19.57
C HIS A 301 -18.29 -20.24 -20.44
N GLU A 302 -17.53 -19.87 -21.47
CA GLU A 302 -16.84 -20.84 -22.34
C GLU A 302 -15.77 -21.64 -21.58
N MET A 303 -14.98 -21.00 -20.73
CA MET A 303 -13.90 -21.67 -19.99
C MET A 303 -14.43 -22.66 -18.95
N ARG A 304 -15.62 -22.41 -18.36
CA ARG A 304 -16.28 -23.35 -17.44
C ARG A 304 -16.70 -24.65 -18.13
N ALA A 305 -17.02 -24.63 -19.42
CA ALA A 305 -17.35 -25.85 -20.17
C ALA A 305 -16.16 -26.79 -20.33
N LEU A 306 -14.94 -26.29 -20.15
CA LEU A 306 -13.70 -27.03 -20.35
C LEU A 306 -13.13 -27.63 -19.05
N ASP A 307 -13.78 -27.50 -17.88
CA ASP A 307 -13.23 -27.71 -16.52
C ASP A 307 -12.90 -29.18 -16.13
N SER A 308 -11.97 -29.85 -16.82
CA SER A 308 -11.61 -31.26 -16.58
C SER A 308 -10.12 -31.55 -16.31
N GLY A 309 -9.29 -30.54 -16.02
CA GLY A 309 -7.83 -30.70 -15.84
C GLY A 309 -7.31 -30.46 -14.42
N GLU A 310 -6.09 -30.91 -14.13
CA GLU A 310 -5.32 -30.54 -12.93
C GLU A 310 -4.22 -29.51 -13.31
N PRO A 311 -4.07 -28.38 -12.57
CA PRO A 311 -4.94 -27.94 -11.48
C PRO A 311 -6.33 -27.53 -12.01
N ARG A 312 -7.33 -27.55 -11.12
CA ARG A 312 -8.66 -27.02 -11.41
C ARG A 312 -8.56 -25.49 -11.51
N VAL A 313 -8.83 -24.95 -12.70
CA VAL A 313 -8.73 -23.51 -12.97
C VAL A 313 -10.12 -22.92 -13.09
N LEU A 314 -10.51 -22.13 -12.09
CA LEU A 314 -11.84 -21.53 -11.99
C LEU A 314 -11.81 -20.08 -12.48
N PHE A 315 -12.53 -19.81 -13.57
CA PHE A 315 -12.69 -18.47 -14.11
C PHE A 315 -13.92 -17.76 -13.51
N TYR A 316 -13.74 -16.51 -13.11
CA TYR A 316 -14.73 -15.63 -12.49
C TYR A 316 -14.88 -14.32 -13.23
#